data_AF-A0A6P5RF43-F1
#
_entry.id   AF-A0A6P5RF43-F1
#
_cell.length_a   1.000
_cell.length_b   1.000
_cell.length_c   1.000
_cell.angle_alpha   90.00
_cell.angle_beta   90.00
_cell.angle_gamma   90.00
#
_symmetry.space_group_name_H-M   'P 1'
#
loop_
_entity.id
_entity.type
_entity.pdbx_description
1 polymer ?
#
loop_
_entity_poly.entity_id
_entity_poly.type
_entity_poly.pdbx_seq_one_letter_code
_entity_poly.pdbx_strand_id
1 'polypeptide(L)'
;MLYIFSGSCYSVGLRDNHLCVENSMRHHCPICYEFLFDSLKDTTVMKCGHTMHCECYNEMMKRDKYCCPICSKSVIDMSRTWKRIDEEIEATTMPEDYRFKKVWILCNDCNDTTEVYFHIIGQKCNHCKSYNTRTIAPPVLPQ
;
A
#
# COMPACT_ATOMS: atom_id res chain seq x y z
N MET A 1 13.68 -8.48 -28.25
CA MET A 1 14.74 -7.45 -28.23
C MET A 1 14.60 -6.69 -26.92
N LEU A 2 15.57 -6.73 -26.01
CA LEU A 2 15.56 -5.92 -24.79
C LEU A 2 16.36 -4.64 -25.08
N TYR A 3 15.90 -3.49 -24.58
CA TYR A 3 16.68 -2.25 -24.67
C TYR A 3 17.50 -2.10 -23.39
N ILE A 4 18.81 -1.87 -23.54
CA ILE A 4 19.73 -1.60 -22.43
C ILE A 4 19.75 -0.09 -22.22
N PHE A 5 19.27 0.37 -21.07
CA PHE A 5 19.57 1.70 -20.56
C PHE A 5 20.02 1.54 -19.11
N SER A 6 21.28 1.94 -18.84
CA SER A 6 21.92 1.83 -17.53
C SER A 6 21.95 0.41 -16.92
N GLY A 7 22.41 -0.58 -17.70
CA GLY A 7 22.78 -1.90 -17.17
C GLY A 7 21.64 -2.86 -16.83
N SER A 8 20.38 -2.48 -17.05
CA SER A 8 19.21 -3.35 -16.88
C SER A 8 18.45 -3.51 -18.20
N CYS A 9 17.89 -4.71 -18.40
CA CYS A 9 17.03 -5.02 -19.54
C CYS A 9 15.56 -4.75 -19.17
N TYR A 10 14.90 -3.83 -19.88
CA TYR A 10 13.46 -3.59 -19.73
C TYR A 10 12.66 -4.13 -20.93
N SER A 11 11.37 -4.43 -20.72
CA SER A 11 10.44 -4.80 -21.78
C SER A 11 10.35 -3.71 -22.85
N VAL A 12 10.23 -4.10 -24.14
CA VAL A 12 10.11 -3.17 -25.28
C VAL A 12 8.94 -2.21 -25.12
N GLY A 13 7.87 -2.63 -24.43
CA GLY A 13 6.70 -1.78 -24.19
C GLY A 13 6.99 -0.55 -23.32
N LEU A 14 8.13 -0.50 -22.63
CA LEU A 14 8.58 0.63 -21.82
C LEU A 14 9.45 1.63 -22.61
N ARG A 15 9.69 1.38 -23.90
CA ARG A 15 10.45 2.30 -24.76
C ARG A 15 9.75 3.66 -24.78
N ASP A 16 10.51 4.70 -24.48
CA ASP A 16 10.12 6.12 -24.57
C ASP A 16 8.97 6.58 -23.65
N ASN A 17 8.47 5.72 -22.76
CA ASN A 17 7.35 6.03 -21.84
C ASN A 17 7.70 5.91 -20.34
N HIS A 18 8.93 5.52 -20.00
CA HIS A 18 9.35 5.39 -18.60
C HIS A 18 10.15 6.62 -18.15
N LEU A 19 9.84 7.15 -16.97
CA LEU A 19 10.75 8.01 -16.22
C LEU A 19 11.78 7.07 -15.57
N CYS A 20 13.02 7.07 -16.04
CA CYS A 20 14.08 6.26 -15.44
C CYS A 20 14.31 6.73 -14.01
N VAL A 21 13.88 5.93 -13.04
CA VAL A 21 14.32 6.10 -11.65
C VAL A 21 15.57 5.26 -11.49
N GLU A 22 16.72 5.92 -11.52
CA GLU A 22 18.02 5.29 -11.26
C GLU A 22 17.94 4.48 -9.95
N ASN A 23 18.53 3.28 -9.96
CA ASN A 23 18.58 2.35 -8.82
C ASN A 23 17.24 1.71 -8.39
N SER A 24 16.15 1.86 -9.16
CA SER A 24 14.84 1.25 -8.85
C SER A 24 14.84 -0.29 -8.75
N MET A 25 15.86 -0.96 -9.27
CA MET A 25 16.05 -2.42 -9.19
C MET A 25 17.25 -2.84 -8.32
N ARG A 26 17.98 -1.90 -7.71
CA ARG A 26 19.16 -2.21 -6.89
C ARG A 26 18.78 -2.57 -5.45
N HIS A 27 17.80 -3.45 -5.31
CA HIS A 27 17.36 -3.96 -4.03
C HIS A 27 16.81 -5.39 -4.19
N HIS A 28 16.61 -6.06 -3.06
CA HIS A 28 16.05 -7.41 -3.05
C HIS A 28 14.53 -7.38 -3.22
N CYS A 29 13.97 -8.42 -3.83
CA CYS A 29 12.53 -8.64 -3.85
C CYS A 29 12.04 -8.84 -2.40
N PRO A 30 10.99 -8.14 -1.93
CA PRO A 30 10.52 -8.24 -0.55
C PRO A 30 9.85 -9.58 -0.20
N ILE A 31 9.65 -10.47 -1.20
CA ILE A 31 8.98 -11.76 -1.01
C ILE A 31 9.99 -12.91 -1.08
N CYS A 32 10.75 -13.05 -2.17
CA CYS A 32 11.71 -14.14 -2.34
C CYS A 32 13.14 -13.77 -1.93
N TYR A 33 13.40 -12.50 -1.62
CA TYR A 33 14.72 -11.97 -1.24
C TYR A 33 15.84 -12.15 -2.28
N GLU A 34 15.52 -12.55 -3.51
CA GLU A 34 16.44 -12.52 -4.63
C GLU A 34 16.71 -11.07 -5.07
N PHE A 35 17.95 -10.79 -5.49
CA PHE A 35 18.33 -9.48 -5.98
C PHE A 35 17.67 -9.21 -7.34
N LEU A 36 16.92 -8.10 -7.45
CA LEU A 36 16.08 -7.84 -8.62
C LEU A 36 16.93 -7.59 -9.89
N PHE A 37 18.12 -6.99 -9.74
CA PHE A 37 18.99 -6.66 -10.86
C PHE A 37 19.68 -7.89 -11.48
N ASP A 38 20.05 -8.87 -10.65
CA ASP A 38 20.74 -10.09 -11.12
C ASP A 38 19.76 -11.16 -11.63
N SER A 39 18.48 -11.01 -11.33
CA SER A 39 17.43 -11.94 -11.69
C SER A 39 17.00 -11.77 -13.16
N LEU A 40 16.78 -12.88 -13.85
CA LEU A 40 16.16 -12.88 -15.19
C LEU A 40 14.62 -12.81 -15.14
N LYS A 41 14.03 -12.79 -13.94
CA LYS A 41 12.57 -12.77 -13.76
C LYS A 41 12.02 -11.37 -14.04
N ASP A 42 10.83 -11.33 -14.66
CA ASP A 42 10.12 -10.09 -14.87
C ASP A 42 9.83 -9.37 -13.55
N THR A 43 9.88 -8.04 -13.59
CA THR A 43 9.58 -7.18 -12.45
C THR A 43 8.42 -6.24 -12.73
N THR A 44 7.73 -5.86 -11.67
CA THR A 44 6.59 -4.95 -11.70
C THR A 44 6.80 -3.83 -10.68
N VAL A 45 6.40 -2.63 -11.06
CA VAL A 45 6.37 -1.46 -10.17
C VAL A 45 4.94 -1.28 -9.66
N MET A 46 4.76 -1.39 -8.35
CA MET A 46 3.45 -1.19 -7.72
C MET A 46 3.05 0.28 -7.72
N LYS A 47 1.77 0.58 -7.50
CA LYS A 47 1.24 1.96 -7.43
C LYS A 47 1.96 2.87 -6.42
N CYS A 48 2.54 2.28 -5.36
CA CYS A 48 3.33 3.01 -4.37
C CYS A 48 4.77 3.32 -4.81
N GLY A 49 5.19 2.88 -5.99
CA GLY A 49 6.53 3.09 -6.56
C GLY A 49 7.55 2.00 -6.23
N HIS A 50 7.24 1.06 -5.33
CA HIS A 50 8.15 -0.03 -5.00
C HIS A 50 8.09 -1.18 -6.02
N THR A 51 9.23 -1.82 -6.25
CA THR A 51 9.41 -2.88 -7.25
C THR A 51 9.45 -4.27 -6.62
N MET A 52 8.92 -5.29 -7.31
CA MET A 52 9.12 -6.70 -6.96
C MET A 52 8.99 -7.59 -8.22
N HIS A 53 9.33 -8.88 -8.12
CA HIS A 53 9.07 -9.83 -9.19
C HIS A 53 7.58 -9.96 -9.51
N CYS A 54 7.23 -10.09 -10.79
CA CYS A 54 5.85 -10.28 -11.26
C CYS A 54 5.20 -11.53 -10.64
N GLU A 55 5.94 -12.64 -10.58
CA GLU A 55 5.47 -13.88 -9.96
C GLU A 55 5.16 -13.69 -8.47
N CYS A 56 6.06 -13.01 -7.75
CA CYS A 56 5.86 -12.70 -6.33
C CYS A 56 4.66 -11.78 -6.11
N TYR A 57 4.47 -10.78 -6.98
CA TYR A 57 3.28 -9.92 -6.96
C TYR A 57 1.99 -10.73 -7.18
N ASN A 58 1.98 -11.63 -8.17
CA ASN A 58 0.82 -12.46 -8.46
C ASN A 58 0.49 -13.43 -7.31
N GLU A 59 1.50 -14.06 -6.70
CA GLU A 59 1.30 -14.89 -5.52
C GLU A 59 0.79 -14.09 -4.32
N MET A 60 1.27 -12.85 -4.16
CA MET A 60 0.77 -11.93 -3.14
C MET A 60 -0.73 -11.63 -3.34
N MET A 61 -1.16 -11.37 -4.59
CA MET A 61 -2.57 -11.15 -4.93
C MET A 61 -3.44 -12.40 -4.69
N LYS A 62 -2.96 -13.59 -5.07
CA LYS A 62 -3.67 -14.87 -4.85
C LYS A 62 -3.93 -15.18 -3.37
N ARG A 63 -3.12 -14.62 -2.46
CA ARG A 63 -3.24 -14.81 -1.01
C ARG A 63 -3.99 -13.67 -0.32
N ASP A 64 -4.72 -12.85 -1.08
CA ASP A 64 -5.46 -11.69 -0.61
C ASP A 64 -4.58 -10.67 0.15
N LYS A 65 -3.31 -10.54 -0.22
CA LYS A 65 -2.37 -9.57 0.39
C LYS A 65 -2.27 -8.33 -0.49
N TYR A 66 -3.18 -7.39 -0.28
CA TYR A 66 -3.32 -6.20 -1.12
C TYR A 66 -2.47 -5.00 -0.72
N CYS A 67 -1.61 -5.16 0.29
CA CYS A 67 -0.73 -4.10 0.78
C CYS A 67 0.73 -4.38 0.39
N CYS A 68 1.44 -3.32 0.01
CA CYS A 68 2.87 -3.38 -0.27
C CYS A 68 3.63 -3.84 0.99
N PRO A 69 4.48 -4.87 0.92
CA PRO A 69 5.23 -5.35 2.08
C PRO A 69 6.30 -4.38 2.58
N ILE A 70 6.64 -3.35 1.79
CA ILE A 70 7.69 -2.37 2.13
C ILE A 70 7.11 -1.14 2.84
N CYS A 71 5.96 -0.64 2.39
CA CYS A 71 5.38 0.61 2.90
C CYS A 71 3.92 0.50 3.35
N SER A 72 3.34 -0.69 3.30
CA SER A 72 1.94 -0.98 3.69
C SER A 72 0.84 -0.28 2.87
N LYS A 73 1.18 0.49 1.83
CA LYS A 73 0.20 1.09 0.89
C LYS A 73 -0.60 0.02 0.15
N SER A 74 -1.89 0.29 -0.06
CA SER A 74 -2.76 -0.52 -0.93
C SER A 74 -2.22 -0.47 -2.37
N VAL A 75 -2.03 -1.63 -2.99
CA VAL A 75 -1.44 -1.73 -4.35
C VAL A 75 -2.50 -1.93 -5.45
N ILE A 76 -3.73 -2.23 -5.06
CA ILE A 76 -4.90 -2.34 -5.96
C ILE A 76 -6.00 -1.37 -5.53
N ASP A 77 -7.04 -1.24 -6.36
CA ASP A 77 -8.24 -0.52 -5.93
C ASP A 77 -9.01 -1.34 -4.87
N MET A 78 -9.12 -0.77 -3.67
CA MET A 78 -9.82 -1.38 -2.52
C MET A 78 -11.19 -0.76 -2.28
N SER A 79 -11.70 0.09 -3.18
CA SER A 79 -13.00 0.79 -3.07
C SER A 79 -14.15 -0.14 -2.68
N ARG A 80 -14.25 -1.31 -3.32
CA ARG A 80 -15.27 -2.32 -3.01
C ARG A 80 -15.12 -2.89 -1.59
N THR A 81 -13.89 -3.12 -1.14
CA THR A 81 -13.62 -3.61 0.21
C THR A 81 -13.99 -2.54 1.25
N TRP A 82 -13.60 -1.29 1.01
CA TRP A 82 -13.97 -0.17 1.87
C TRP A 82 -15.48 0.03 1.97
N LYS A 83 -16.20 -0.12 0.85
CA LYS A 83 -17.67 -0.05 0.86
C LYS A 83 -18.30 -1.15 1.74
N ARG A 84 -17.75 -2.36 1.73
CA ARG A 84 -18.24 -3.44 2.61
C ARG A 84 -17.99 -3.11 4.09
N ILE A 85 -16.85 -2.51 4.40
CA ILE A 85 -16.56 -2.05 5.76
C ILE A 85 -17.51 -0.92 6.17
N ASP A 86 -17.85 0.00 5.27
CA ASP A 86 -18.87 1.04 5.53
C ASP A 86 -20.22 0.41 5.90
N GLU A 87 -20.67 -0.58 5.13
CA GLU A 87 -21.93 -1.31 5.39
C GLU A 87 -21.90 -2.05 6.74
N GLU A 88 -20.77 -2.69 7.10
CA GLU A 88 -20.60 -3.35 8.39
C GLU A 88 -20.59 -2.38 9.57
N ILE A 89 -20.01 -1.18 9.39
CA ILE A 89 -20.02 -0.10 10.39
C ILE A 89 -21.44 0.40 10.62
N GLU A 90 -22.21 0.64 9.56
CA GLU A 90 -23.61 1.08 9.69
C GLU A 90 -24.48 0.02 10.37
N ALA A 91 -24.25 -1.25 10.08
CA ALA A 91 -24.97 -2.37 10.70
C ALA A 91 -24.58 -2.62 12.17
N THR A 92 -23.45 -2.10 12.63
CA THR A 92 -22.89 -2.39 13.96
C THR A 92 -22.98 -1.17 14.87
N THR A 93 -23.91 -1.19 15.83
CA THR A 93 -24.00 -0.10 16.81
C THR A 93 -22.87 -0.19 17.83
N MET A 94 -22.09 0.90 17.97
CA MET A 94 -21.05 0.99 18.99
C MET A 94 -21.63 1.06 20.41
N PRO A 95 -21.03 0.36 21.40
CA PRO A 95 -21.40 0.51 22.80
C PRO A 95 -21.22 1.94 23.30
N GLU A 96 -22.02 2.36 24.28
CA GLU A 96 -22.05 3.75 24.77
C GLU A 96 -20.68 4.26 25.23
N ASP A 97 -19.92 3.43 25.94
CA ASP A 97 -18.57 3.76 26.44
C ASP A 97 -17.58 4.11 25.33
N TYR A 98 -17.82 3.63 24.10
CA TYR A 98 -16.93 3.82 22.95
C TYR A 98 -17.50 4.75 21.89
N ARG A 99 -18.79 5.09 21.95
CA ARG A 99 -19.50 5.87 20.92
C ARG A 99 -18.84 7.22 20.64
N PHE A 100 -18.30 7.88 21.66
CA PHE A 100 -17.61 9.17 21.53
C PHE A 100 -16.10 9.07 21.70
N LYS A 101 -15.56 7.86 21.85
CA LYS A 101 -14.12 7.66 21.96
C LYS A 101 -13.49 8.05 20.62
N LYS A 102 -12.48 8.92 20.69
CA LYS A 102 -11.67 9.29 19.53
C LYS A 102 -10.30 8.64 19.61
N VAL A 103 -9.74 8.35 18.44
CA VAL A 103 -8.40 7.80 18.28
C VAL A 103 -7.66 8.53 17.16
N TRP A 104 -6.36 8.69 17.34
CA TRP A 104 -5.48 9.18 16.29
C TRP A 104 -5.10 8.03 15.38
N ILE A 105 -5.16 8.27 14.08
CA ILE A 105 -4.81 7.29 13.05
C ILE A 105 -3.79 7.87 12.07
N LEU A 106 -2.90 7.02 11.57
CA LEU A 106 -2.11 7.26 10.37
C LEU A 106 -2.71 6.44 9.23
N CYS A 107 -3.03 7.07 8.10
CA CYS A 107 -3.45 6.37 6.91
C CYS A 107 -2.24 5.92 6.09
N ASN A 108 -2.11 4.63 5.83
CA ASN A 108 -1.00 4.11 5.02
C ASN A 108 -1.12 4.55 3.56
N ASP A 109 -2.32 4.81 3.04
CA ASP A 109 -2.52 5.15 1.62
C ASP A 109 -2.15 6.61 1.31
N CYS A 110 -2.67 7.58 2.09
CA CYS A 110 -2.38 9.01 1.89
C CYS A 110 -1.27 9.56 2.79
N ASN A 111 -0.79 8.81 3.78
CA ASN A 111 0.19 9.22 4.80
C ASN A 111 -0.28 10.35 5.74
N ASP A 112 -1.56 10.75 5.70
CA ASP A 112 -2.09 11.75 6.62
C ASP A 112 -2.39 11.17 7.99
N THR A 113 -2.27 12.03 9.01
CA THR A 113 -2.64 11.74 10.39
C THR A 113 -3.92 12.50 10.74
N THR A 114 -4.93 11.79 11.26
CA THR A 114 -6.21 12.41 11.65
C THR A 114 -6.76 11.80 12.92
N GLU A 115 -7.56 12.58 13.65
CA GLU A 115 -8.37 12.08 14.76
C GLU A 115 -9.75 11.68 14.22
N VAL A 116 -10.21 10.46 14.56
CA VAL A 116 -11.50 9.92 14.12
C VAL A 116 -12.23 9.23 15.29
N TYR A 117 -13.54 9.04 15.16
CA TYR A 117 -14.29 8.23 16.10
C TYR A 117 -13.87 6.77 15.99
N PHE A 118 -13.62 6.15 17.13
CA PHE A 118 -13.25 4.75 17.21
C PHE A 118 -14.44 3.86 16.85
N HIS A 119 -14.24 2.97 15.87
CA HIS A 119 -15.17 1.89 15.57
C HIS A 119 -14.50 0.53 15.70
N ILE A 120 -15.18 -0.48 16.24
CA ILE A 120 -14.57 -1.82 16.42
C ILE A 120 -14.18 -2.51 15.11
N ILE A 121 -14.89 -2.23 14.03
CA ILE A 121 -14.64 -2.81 12.69
C ILE A 121 -13.44 -2.17 12.00
N GLY A 122 -13.26 -0.85 12.12
CA GLY A 122 -12.17 -0.17 11.42
C GLY A 122 -12.26 1.34 11.49
N GLN A 123 -11.11 2.00 11.29
CA GLN A 123 -11.00 3.46 11.35
C GLN A 123 -10.87 4.03 9.94
N LYS A 124 -11.86 4.82 9.52
CA LYS A 124 -11.87 5.41 8.17
C LYS A 124 -11.02 6.67 8.13
N CYS A 125 -10.13 6.76 7.15
CA CYS A 125 -9.40 8.01 6.90
C CYS A 125 -10.35 9.11 6.39
N ASN A 126 -10.30 10.29 7.00
CA ASN A 126 -11.13 11.42 6.58
C ASN A 126 -10.72 12.01 5.23
N HIS A 127 -9.44 11.90 4.85
CA HIS A 127 -8.90 12.45 3.60
C HIS A 127 -9.20 11.56 2.39
N CYS A 128 -8.73 10.32 2.39
CA CYS A 128 -8.84 9.43 1.22
C CYS A 128 -9.90 8.32 1.35
N LYS A 129 -10.65 8.28 2.47
CA LYS A 129 -11.71 7.30 2.74
C LYS A 129 -11.24 5.83 2.84
N SER A 130 -9.95 5.59 2.83
CA SER A 130 -9.35 4.26 3.04
C SER A 130 -9.48 3.79 4.49
N TYR A 131 -9.61 2.48 4.71
CA TYR A 131 -9.47 1.83 6.01
C TYR A 131 -8.10 1.18 6.20
N ASN A 132 -7.16 1.36 5.26
CA ASN A 132 -5.77 0.97 5.45
C ASN A 132 -5.08 1.97 6.39
N THR A 133 -5.45 1.90 7.67
CA THR A 133 -5.07 2.84 8.72
C THR A 133 -4.53 2.07 9.91
N ARG A 134 -3.69 2.74 10.71
CA ARG A 134 -3.23 2.23 12.01
C ARG A 134 -3.46 3.28 13.09
N THR A 135 -3.88 2.84 14.27
CA THR A 135 -3.97 3.71 15.44
C THR A 135 -2.57 4.10 15.89
N ILE A 136 -2.40 5.38 16.23
CA ILE A 136 -1.15 5.95 16.74
C ILE A 136 -1.42 6.72 18.04
N ALA A 137 -0.36 7.06 18.77
CA ALA A 137 -0.45 8.00 19.88
C ALA A 137 -0.82 9.40 19.37
N PRO A 138 -1.41 10.27 20.21
CA PRO A 138 -1.65 11.66 19.85
C PRO A 138 -0.35 12.34 19.36
N PRO A 139 -0.40 13.11 18.26
CA PRO A 139 0.76 13.83 17.78
C PRO A 139 1.21 14.85 18.82
N VAL A 140 2.53 14.93 19.04
CA VAL A 140 3.12 15.95 19.89
C VAL A 140 3.05 17.27 19.10
N LEU A 141 2.18 18.18 19.53
CA LEU A 141 2.14 19.53 18.96
C LEU A 141 3.47 20.23 19.27
N PRO A 142 4.12 20.89 18.30
CA PRO A 142 5.25 21.76 18.60
C PRO A 142 4.77 22.87 19.56
N GLN A 143 5.56 23.13 20.61
CA GLN A 143 5.36 24.27 21.51
C GLN A 143 5.65 25.59 20.80
#